data_AF-A0AAN8F9Q0-F1
#
_entry.id   AF-A0AAN8F9Q0-F1
#
_cell.length_a   1.000
_cell.length_b   1.000
_cell.length_c   1.000
_cell.angle_alpha   90.00
_cell.angle_beta   90.00
_cell.angle_gamma   90.00
#
_symmetry.space_group_name_H-M   'P 1'
#
loop_
_entity.id
_entity.type
_entity.pdbx_description
1 polymer ?
#
loop_
_entity_poly.entity_id
_entity_poly.type
_entity_poly.pdbx_seq_one_letter_code
_entity_poly.pdbx_strand_id
1 'polypeptide(L)'
;MTHATEVPTSSTSQFFTNHTPADHSKEELGTDTLKIADLIRSFDDEKLNTFFHIEDTVRWIQDRNFKRVALQLPDHFLGKAARIAQVIESQVDAKVFILADTSYRSCCVDEVAAAHASCDAIVHYGDACLSALTENIPVKFVFGSLPVDITAFGNIRNYLTKDASVPVLLLTDAYCSEKIDELETVVRQVIPEGQPFFRADIVDPSHANDPTTYDRKVCSLGRLLPQKFCDALAAQVCFVGDPSSPLIPLWLMTYPQCTSLVSFNPQTSTIEEHTWVRISSDILCSFISFLLFYILVIILYSFIFISIVFIR
;
A
#
# COMPACT_ATOMS: atom_id res chain seq x y z
N MET A 1 45.73 16.00 51.77
CA MET A 1 45.89 14.85 50.85
C MET A 1 44.56 14.13 50.79
N THR A 2 43.75 14.45 49.79
CA THR A 2 42.44 13.83 49.55
C THR A 2 42.35 13.62 48.05
N HIS A 3 42.61 12.38 47.63
CA HIS A 3 42.39 11.93 46.26
C HIS A 3 40.88 11.88 46.00
N ALA A 4 40.41 12.67 45.04
CA ALA A 4 39.09 12.49 44.44
C ALA A 4 39.24 11.47 43.30
N THR A 5 38.54 10.35 43.42
CA THR A 5 38.46 9.30 42.40
C THR A 5 37.30 9.64 41.46
N GLU A 6 37.60 9.96 40.21
CA GLU A 6 36.62 10.11 39.13
C GLU A 6 36.01 8.75 38.77
N VAL A 7 34.69 8.66 38.71
CA VAL A 7 33.94 7.50 38.18
C VAL A 7 33.60 7.79 36.73
N PRO A 8 33.95 6.91 35.76
CA PRO A 8 33.66 7.15 34.35
C PRO A 8 32.18 6.89 34.06
N THR A 9 31.51 7.85 33.42
CA THR A 9 30.16 7.71 32.88
C THR A 9 30.21 6.88 31.60
N SER A 10 29.77 5.62 31.68
CA SER A 10 29.54 4.79 30.50
C SER A 10 28.32 5.30 29.73
N SER A 11 28.54 5.87 28.55
CA SER A 11 27.49 6.20 27.60
C SER A 11 26.97 4.94 26.90
N THR A 12 26.02 4.25 27.52
CA THR A 12 25.16 3.28 26.82
C THR A 12 23.87 3.98 26.44
N SER A 13 23.71 4.25 25.15
CA SER A 13 22.44 4.66 24.54
C SER A 13 21.39 3.58 24.81
N GLN A 14 20.49 3.83 25.77
CA GLN A 14 19.31 2.99 25.98
C GLN A 14 18.33 3.24 24.84
N PHE A 15 18.39 2.36 23.83
CA PHE A 15 17.47 2.28 22.69
C PHE A 15 16.24 1.42 23.03
N PHE A 16 15.70 1.54 24.25
CA PHE A 16 14.46 0.88 24.63
C PHE A 16 13.52 1.92 25.22
N THR A 17 12.39 2.14 24.55
CA THR A 17 11.30 2.97 25.04
C THR A 17 10.58 2.26 26.17
N ASN A 18 10.44 2.92 27.33
CA ASN A 18 9.68 2.42 28.48
C ASN A 18 8.14 2.47 28.28
N HIS A 19 7.65 2.53 27.04
CA HIS A 19 6.21 2.61 26.77
C HIS A 19 5.56 1.23 26.93
N THR A 20 4.53 1.18 27.75
CA THR A 20 3.65 0.01 27.94
C THR A 20 2.66 -0.03 26.76
N PRO A 21 2.10 -1.18 26.34
CA PRO A 21 1.15 -1.26 25.21
C PRO A 21 -0.11 -0.38 25.32
N ALA A 22 -0.35 0.25 26.47
CA ALA A 22 -1.43 1.20 26.68
C ALA A 22 -1.17 2.62 26.12
N ASP A 23 0.09 2.94 25.78
CA ASP A 23 0.53 4.29 25.40
C ASP A 23 0.60 4.50 23.87
N HIS A 24 0.16 3.53 23.08
CA HIS A 24 0.04 3.71 21.65
C HIS A 24 -1.04 4.76 21.36
N SER A 25 -0.69 5.76 20.54
CA SER A 25 -1.68 6.60 19.86
C SER A 25 -2.70 5.67 19.25
N LYS A 26 -3.96 5.76 19.68
CA LYS A 26 -5.05 5.05 19.02
C LYS A 26 -4.98 5.48 17.56
N GLU A 27 -4.57 4.58 16.66
CA GLU A 27 -4.82 4.77 15.25
C GLU A 27 -6.33 4.89 15.12
N GLU A 28 -6.80 6.11 14.82
CA GLU A 28 -8.19 6.31 14.45
C GLU A 28 -8.39 5.53 13.16
N LEU A 29 -9.04 4.37 13.28
CA LEU A 29 -9.44 3.57 12.13
C LEU A 29 -10.12 4.51 11.13
N GLY A 30 -9.59 4.60 9.91
CA GLY A 30 -10.13 5.48 8.88
C GLY A 30 -11.63 5.23 8.70
N THR A 31 -12.38 6.27 8.36
CA THR A 31 -13.84 6.17 8.19
C THR A 31 -14.22 5.06 7.18
N ASP A 32 -13.36 4.79 6.21
CA ASP A 32 -13.56 3.77 5.19
C ASP A 32 -13.17 2.35 5.63
N THR A 33 -12.15 2.22 6.51
CA THR A 33 -11.87 0.95 7.20
C THR A 33 -13.03 0.53 8.11
N LEU A 34 -13.67 1.50 8.78
CA LEU A 34 -14.87 1.27 9.59
C LEU A 34 -16.06 0.79 8.75
N LYS A 35 -16.26 1.36 7.56
CA LYS A 35 -17.32 0.92 6.63
C LYS A 35 -17.09 -0.51 6.12
N ILE A 36 -15.86 -0.88 5.78
CA ILE A 36 -15.54 -2.28 5.42
C ILE A 36 -15.83 -3.20 6.60
N ALA A 37 -15.40 -2.83 7.81
CA ALA A 37 -15.68 -3.62 9.01
C ALA A 37 -17.18 -3.82 9.23
N ASP A 38 -17.99 -2.76 9.07
CA ASP A 38 -19.44 -2.81 9.22
C ASP A 38 -20.13 -3.61 8.11
N LEU A 39 -19.66 -3.46 6.87
CA LEU A 39 -20.10 -4.27 5.74
C LEU A 39 -19.88 -5.77 6.03
N ILE A 40 -18.66 -6.13 6.45
CA ILE A 40 -18.30 -7.52 6.73
C ILE A 40 -19.05 -8.07 7.94
N ARG A 41 -19.28 -7.26 8.99
CA ARG A 41 -20.11 -7.65 10.13
C ARG A 41 -21.51 -8.08 9.70
N SER A 42 -22.08 -7.42 8.67
CA SER A 42 -23.42 -7.72 8.14
C SER A 42 -23.49 -8.99 7.29
N PHE A 43 -22.36 -9.57 6.88
CA PHE A 43 -22.36 -10.75 6.00
C PHE A 43 -22.85 -12.02 6.70
N ASP A 44 -23.70 -12.75 5.98
CA ASP A 44 -24.02 -14.16 6.24
C ASP A 44 -22.90 -15.08 5.74
N ASP A 45 -23.03 -16.39 5.96
CA ASP A 45 -21.99 -17.36 5.61
C ASP A 45 -21.76 -17.45 4.09
N GLU A 46 -22.79 -17.26 3.26
CA GLU A 46 -22.67 -17.32 1.79
C GLU A 46 -21.86 -16.13 1.26
N LYS A 47 -22.14 -14.92 1.75
CA LYS A 47 -21.38 -13.72 1.42
C LYS A 47 -19.96 -13.80 1.96
N LEU A 48 -19.75 -14.35 3.16
CA LEU A 48 -18.40 -14.59 3.68
C LEU A 48 -17.63 -15.56 2.79
N ASN A 49 -18.25 -16.67 2.38
CA ASN A 49 -17.63 -17.66 1.50
C ASN A 49 -17.18 -17.04 0.17
N THR A 50 -18.06 -16.22 -0.42
CA THR A 50 -17.77 -15.56 -1.70
C THR A 50 -16.70 -14.47 -1.54
N PHE A 51 -16.86 -13.57 -0.56
CA PHE A 51 -15.96 -12.45 -0.35
C PHE A 51 -14.55 -12.91 0.04
N PHE A 52 -14.42 -13.97 0.85
CA PHE A 52 -13.14 -14.49 1.34
C PHE A 52 -12.66 -15.73 0.58
N HIS A 53 -13.27 -16.07 -0.56
CA HIS A 53 -12.88 -17.23 -1.38
C HIS A 53 -12.60 -18.49 -0.54
N ILE A 54 -13.52 -18.79 0.40
CA ILE A 54 -13.31 -19.82 1.42
C ILE A 54 -13.15 -21.20 0.77
N GLU A 55 -13.91 -21.47 -0.30
CA GLU A 55 -13.79 -22.72 -1.05
C GLU A 55 -12.40 -22.93 -1.65
N ASP A 56 -11.79 -21.88 -2.21
CA ASP A 56 -10.45 -21.97 -2.78
C ASP A 56 -9.38 -22.18 -1.70
N THR A 57 -9.61 -21.63 -0.51
CA THR A 57 -8.77 -21.88 0.66
C THR A 57 -8.90 -23.33 1.13
N VAL A 58 -10.12 -23.87 1.21
CA VAL A 58 -10.39 -25.27 1.56
C VAL A 58 -9.71 -26.23 0.57
N ARG A 59 -9.88 -26.01 -0.74
CA ARG A 59 -9.22 -26.82 -1.78
C ARG A 59 -7.70 -26.79 -1.64
N TRP A 60 -7.13 -25.60 -1.49
CA TRP A 60 -5.68 -25.44 -1.32
C TRP A 60 -5.12 -26.19 -0.09
N ILE A 61 -5.86 -26.19 1.03
CA ILE A 61 -5.50 -26.95 2.24
C ILE A 61 -5.56 -28.47 1.98
N GLN A 62 -6.62 -28.94 1.33
CA GLN A 62 -6.83 -30.35 1.04
C GLN A 62 -5.81 -30.91 0.05
N ASP A 63 -5.56 -30.19 -1.05
CA ASP A 63 -4.64 -30.60 -2.11
C ASP A 63 -3.20 -30.79 -1.60
N ARG A 64 -2.82 -30.01 -0.59
CA ARG A 64 -1.49 -30.07 0.03
C ARG A 64 -1.47 -30.86 1.33
N ASN A 65 -2.63 -31.34 1.80
CA ASN A 65 -2.82 -32.09 3.03
C ASN A 65 -2.20 -31.42 4.26
N PHE A 66 -2.34 -30.09 4.37
CA PHE A 66 -1.89 -29.34 5.54
C PHE A 66 -2.70 -29.76 6.78
N LYS A 67 -2.06 -29.84 7.95
CA LYS A 67 -2.68 -30.28 9.21
C LYS A 67 -2.83 -29.16 10.22
N ARG A 68 -2.02 -28.11 10.11
CA ARG A 68 -2.07 -26.92 10.97
C ARG A 68 -1.97 -25.68 10.09
N VAL A 69 -3.04 -24.89 10.04
CA VAL A 69 -3.14 -23.72 9.15
C VAL A 69 -3.35 -22.47 9.99
N ALA A 70 -2.49 -21.47 9.80
CA ALA A 70 -2.65 -20.16 10.40
C ALA A 70 -3.49 -19.26 9.49
N LEU A 71 -4.42 -18.52 10.07
CA LEU A 71 -5.13 -17.42 9.42
C LEU A 71 -4.58 -16.11 9.99
N GLN A 72 -4.09 -15.26 9.11
CA GLN A 72 -3.70 -13.90 9.44
C GLN A 72 -4.75 -12.96 8.85
N LEU A 73 -5.41 -12.16 9.68
CA LEU A 73 -6.45 -11.24 9.26
C LEU A 73 -6.18 -9.84 9.82
N PRO A 74 -6.38 -8.77 9.06
CA PRO A 74 -6.27 -7.42 9.59
C PRO A 74 -7.37 -7.15 10.62
N ASP A 75 -7.16 -6.12 11.44
CA ASP A 75 -7.99 -5.82 12.61
C ASP A 75 -9.48 -5.64 12.26
N HIS A 76 -9.79 -5.02 11.12
CA HIS A 76 -11.16 -4.83 10.66
C HIS A 76 -11.87 -6.13 10.23
N PHE A 77 -11.14 -7.23 10.03
CA PHE A 77 -11.70 -8.56 9.74
C PHE A 77 -11.83 -9.45 10.98
N LEU A 78 -11.20 -9.10 12.11
CA LEU A 78 -11.19 -9.92 13.33
C LEU A 78 -12.60 -10.23 13.86
N GLY A 79 -13.57 -9.34 13.64
CA GLY A 79 -14.97 -9.57 14.01
C GLY A 79 -15.62 -10.81 13.38
N LYS A 80 -15.09 -11.30 12.26
CA LYS A 80 -15.54 -12.54 11.58
C LYS A 80 -14.48 -13.64 11.56
N ALA A 81 -13.27 -13.40 12.06
CA ALA A 81 -12.16 -14.36 12.03
C ALA A 81 -12.53 -15.72 12.63
N ALA A 82 -13.18 -15.74 13.80
CA ALA A 82 -13.64 -16.97 14.43
C ALA A 82 -14.64 -17.75 13.56
N ARG A 83 -15.54 -17.04 12.85
CA ARG A 83 -16.51 -17.67 11.96
C ARG A 83 -15.83 -18.25 10.72
N ILE A 84 -14.93 -17.49 10.10
CA ILE A 84 -14.13 -17.94 8.94
C ILE A 84 -13.35 -19.20 9.31
N ALA A 85 -12.65 -19.19 10.45
CA ALA A 85 -11.91 -20.35 10.95
C ALA A 85 -12.80 -21.58 11.14
N GLN A 86 -13.98 -21.42 11.76
CA GLN A 86 -14.94 -22.51 11.94
C GLN A 86 -15.45 -23.08 10.62
N VAL A 87 -15.77 -22.22 9.64
CA VAL A 87 -16.27 -22.66 8.34
C VAL A 87 -15.20 -23.44 7.58
N ILE A 88 -13.94 -22.99 7.60
CA ILE A 88 -12.81 -23.71 7.01
C ILE A 88 -12.60 -25.05 7.74
N GLU A 89 -12.46 -25.04 9.07
CA GLU A 89 -12.20 -26.24 9.87
C GLU A 89 -13.31 -27.29 9.71
N SER A 90 -14.56 -26.89 9.46
CA SER A 90 -15.67 -27.82 9.21
C SER A 90 -15.57 -28.59 7.89
N GLN A 91 -14.72 -28.13 6.96
CA GLN A 91 -14.57 -28.68 5.60
C GLN A 91 -13.21 -29.36 5.36
N VAL A 92 -12.27 -29.27 6.31
CA VAL A 92 -10.91 -29.83 6.18
C VAL A 92 -10.55 -30.69 7.37
N ASP A 93 -9.71 -31.71 7.16
CA ASP A 93 -9.06 -32.46 8.24
C ASP A 93 -7.77 -31.76 8.67
N ALA A 94 -7.91 -30.54 9.21
CA ALA A 94 -6.81 -29.69 9.67
C ALA A 94 -7.24 -28.82 10.85
N LYS A 95 -6.30 -28.43 11.71
CA LYS A 95 -6.51 -27.44 12.78
C LYS A 95 -6.22 -26.04 12.28
N VAL A 96 -7.17 -25.14 12.50
CA VAL A 96 -7.09 -23.74 12.06
C VAL A 96 -6.80 -22.84 13.26
N PHE A 97 -5.79 -22.00 13.15
CA PHE A 97 -5.34 -21.04 14.17
C PHE A 97 -5.52 -19.62 13.65
N ILE A 98 -5.91 -18.68 14.51
CA ILE A 98 -5.95 -17.26 14.16
C ILE A 98 -4.73 -16.61 14.81
N LEU A 99 -3.89 -15.94 14.00
CA LEU A 99 -2.73 -15.21 14.51
C LEU A 99 -3.18 -13.93 15.21
N ALA A 100 -2.52 -13.61 16.34
CA ALA A 100 -2.90 -12.50 17.21
C ALA A 100 -2.10 -11.21 16.97
N ASP A 101 -1.00 -11.26 16.21
CA ASP A 101 -0.13 -10.11 15.94
C ASP A 101 -0.40 -9.54 14.53
N THR A 102 -1.45 -8.72 14.41
CA THR A 102 -1.89 -8.14 13.13
C THR A 102 -1.95 -6.61 13.14
N SER A 103 -2.00 -5.98 14.32
CA SER A 103 -2.30 -4.56 14.45
C SER A 103 -1.21 -3.62 13.91
N TYR A 104 0.08 -4.00 13.97
CA TYR A 104 1.19 -3.15 13.49
C TYR A 104 1.84 -3.64 12.19
N ARG A 105 1.48 -4.83 11.72
CA ARG A 105 2.03 -5.48 10.53
C ARG A 105 0.95 -6.19 9.71
N SER A 106 -0.20 -5.54 9.58
CA SER A 106 -1.38 -6.11 8.88
C SER A 106 -1.10 -6.51 7.44
N CYS A 107 -0.17 -5.84 6.75
CA CYS A 107 0.16 -6.12 5.35
C CYS A 107 1.32 -7.11 5.13
N CYS A 108 2.10 -7.47 6.16
CA CYS A 108 3.23 -8.39 6.03
C CYS A 108 2.82 -9.77 6.52
N VAL A 109 3.30 -10.83 5.84
CA VAL A 109 3.06 -12.20 6.30
C VAL A 109 3.87 -12.49 7.55
N ASP A 110 3.22 -12.98 8.61
CA ASP A 110 3.88 -13.34 9.87
C ASP A 110 4.26 -14.83 9.92
N GLU A 111 5.34 -15.15 9.20
CA GLU A 111 5.91 -16.51 9.17
C GLU A 111 6.48 -16.94 10.52
N VAL A 112 6.93 -16.00 11.35
CA VAL A 112 7.52 -16.28 12.66
C VAL A 112 6.45 -16.74 13.65
N ALA A 113 5.33 -16.04 13.73
CA ALA A 113 4.22 -16.46 14.60
C ALA A 113 3.64 -17.81 14.16
N ALA A 114 3.49 -18.02 12.85
CA ALA A 114 3.04 -19.30 12.30
C ALA A 114 4.01 -20.44 12.64
N ALA A 115 5.33 -20.21 12.50
CA ALA A 115 6.37 -21.18 12.85
C ALA A 115 6.35 -21.53 14.35
N HIS A 116 6.21 -20.53 15.23
CA HIS A 116 6.08 -20.76 16.67
C HIS A 116 4.84 -21.56 17.04
N ALA A 117 3.74 -21.38 16.30
CA ALA A 117 2.55 -22.20 16.40
C ALA A 117 2.65 -23.54 15.64
N SER A 118 3.81 -23.89 15.09
CA SER A 118 4.03 -25.11 14.28
C SER A 118 2.97 -25.25 13.18
N CYS A 119 2.63 -24.17 12.47
CA CYS A 119 1.72 -24.22 11.35
C CYS A 119 2.46 -24.66 10.07
N ASP A 120 1.79 -25.48 9.27
CA ASP A 120 2.27 -25.98 7.99
C ASP A 120 2.04 -24.97 6.86
N ALA A 121 1.13 -24.02 7.06
CA ALA A 121 0.69 -23.06 6.05
C ALA A 121 0.08 -21.80 6.69
N ILE A 122 0.08 -20.70 5.94
CA ILE A 122 -0.55 -19.43 6.32
C ILE A 122 -1.53 -19.00 5.23
N VAL A 123 -2.72 -18.57 5.63
CA VAL A 123 -3.66 -17.84 4.77
C VAL A 123 -3.69 -16.40 5.24
N HIS A 124 -3.22 -15.49 4.38
CA HIS A 124 -3.15 -14.06 4.66
C HIS A 124 -4.33 -13.35 3.98
N TYR A 125 -5.24 -12.79 4.79
CA TYR A 125 -6.43 -12.10 4.31
C TYR A 125 -6.23 -10.59 4.23
N GLY A 126 -6.84 -9.96 3.24
CA GLY A 126 -6.84 -8.51 3.05
C GLY A 126 -5.61 -7.98 2.32
N ASP A 127 -5.38 -6.67 2.43
CA ASP A 127 -4.26 -6.02 1.76
C ASP A 127 -2.91 -6.58 2.23
N ALA A 128 -2.04 -6.87 1.28
CA ALA A 128 -0.69 -7.34 1.54
C ALA A 128 0.35 -6.44 0.86
N CYS A 129 1.53 -6.34 1.47
CA CYS A 129 2.68 -5.66 0.87
C CYS A 129 3.30 -6.47 -0.28
N LEU A 130 2.97 -7.77 -0.37
CA LEU A 130 3.45 -8.71 -1.39
C LEU A 130 4.98 -8.74 -1.51
N SER A 131 5.63 -8.52 -0.36
CA SER A 131 7.08 -8.70 -0.23
C SER A 131 7.46 -10.16 -0.50
N ALA A 132 8.72 -10.38 -0.86
CA ALA A 132 9.25 -11.73 -1.05
C ALA A 132 9.03 -12.56 0.22
N LEU A 133 8.50 -13.77 0.03
CA LEU A 133 8.27 -14.74 1.10
C LEU A 133 9.56 -15.48 1.43
N THR A 134 9.70 -15.95 2.67
CA THR A 134 10.68 -16.98 2.95
C THR A 134 10.06 -18.32 2.57
N GLU A 135 10.76 -19.17 1.80
CA GLU A 135 10.19 -20.44 1.29
C GLU A 135 9.90 -21.49 2.40
N ASN A 136 9.92 -21.08 3.66
CA ASN A 136 9.81 -21.95 4.83
C ASN A 136 8.38 -22.39 5.13
N ILE A 137 7.40 -21.50 4.94
CA ILE A 137 5.98 -21.79 5.19
C ILE A 137 5.16 -21.36 3.97
N PRO A 138 4.47 -22.29 3.29
CA PRO A 138 3.54 -21.96 2.21
C PRO A 138 2.51 -20.90 2.62
N VAL A 139 2.35 -19.88 1.79
CA VAL A 139 1.41 -18.79 2.01
C VAL A 139 0.37 -18.78 0.89
N LYS A 140 -0.90 -18.58 1.24
CA LYS A 140 -1.97 -18.24 0.31
C LYS A 140 -2.48 -16.83 0.63
N PHE A 141 -2.51 -15.95 -0.37
CA PHE A 141 -3.14 -14.65 -0.23
C PHE A 141 -4.63 -14.72 -0.59
N VAL A 142 -5.44 -13.96 0.16
CA VAL A 142 -6.86 -13.77 -0.09
C VAL A 142 -7.21 -12.30 0.12
N PHE A 143 -7.17 -11.51 -0.94
CA PHE A 143 -7.44 -10.07 -0.85
C PHE A 143 -8.92 -9.78 -0.61
N GLY A 144 -9.79 -10.61 -1.18
CA GLY A 144 -11.23 -10.49 -1.14
C GLY A 144 -11.81 -9.66 -2.29
N SER A 145 -13.12 -9.82 -2.52
CA SER A 145 -13.82 -9.25 -3.68
C SER A 145 -14.77 -8.12 -3.26
N LEU A 146 -14.26 -6.89 -3.17
CA LEU A 146 -15.09 -5.73 -2.91
C LEU A 146 -15.91 -5.36 -4.16
N PRO A 147 -17.24 -5.19 -4.04
CA PRO A 147 -18.05 -4.75 -5.17
C PRO A 147 -17.68 -3.33 -5.57
N VAL A 148 -17.64 -3.07 -6.88
CA VAL A 148 -17.36 -1.76 -7.46
C VAL A 148 -18.53 -1.38 -8.37
N ASP A 149 -19.13 -0.21 -8.16
CA ASP A 149 -20.16 0.31 -9.06
C ASP A 149 -19.50 0.85 -10.34
N ILE A 150 -19.48 0.00 -11.36
CA ILE A 150 -18.91 0.30 -12.69
C ILE A 150 -19.63 1.48 -13.37
N THR A 151 -20.93 1.67 -13.09
CA THR A 151 -21.70 2.78 -13.64
C THR A 151 -21.26 4.11 -13.02
N ALA A 152 -21.11 4.13 -11.69
CA ALA A 152 -20.59 5.29 -10.99
C ALA A 152 -19.14 5.59 -11.40
N PHE A 153 -18.30 4.56 -11.54
CA PHE A 153 -16.92 4.67 -12.01
C PHE A 153 -16.83 5.30 -13.42
N GLY A 154 -17.82 5.09 -14.29
CA GLY A 154 -17.88 5.72 -15.62
C GLY A 154 -17.79 7.26 -15.61
N ASN A 155 -18.11 7.90 -14.48
CA ASN A 155 -17.94 9.35 -14.32
C ASN A 155 -16.47 9.80 -14.28
N ILE A 156 -15.51 8.86 -14.15
CA ILE A 156 -14.06 9.12 -14.19
C ILE A 156 -13.62 9.85 -15.46
N ARG A 157 -14.40 9.73 -16.55
CA ARG A 157 -14.19 10.45 -17.81
C ARG A 157 -14.07 11.97 -17.72
N ASN A 158 -14.65 12.56 -16.68
CA ASN A 158 -14.62 14.00 -16.49
C ASN A 158 -13.30 14.45 -15.85
N TYR A 159 -12.52 13.51 -15.30
CA TYR A 159 -11.31 13.74 -14.52
C TYR A 159 -10.05 13.18 -15.19
N LEU A 160 -10.20 12.23 -16.12
CA LEU A 160 -9.08 11.72 -16.91
C LEU A 160 -8.55 12.79 -17.88
N THR A 161 -7.23 12.82 -18.02
CA THR A 161 -6.54 13.72 -18.93
C THR A 161 -6.93 13.44 -20.37
N LYS A 162 -7.28 14.51 -21.10
CA LYS A 162 -7.60 14.47 -22.53
C LYS A 162 -6.36 14.68 -23.41
N ASP A 163 -5.21 14.92 -22.78
CA ASP A 163 -3.94 15.03 -23.48
C ASP A 163 -3.46 13.63 -23.90
N ALA A 164 -3.55 13.33 -25.19
CA ALA A 164 -3.15 12.04 -25.75
C ALA A 164 -1.65 11.73 -25.58
N SER A 165 -0.83 12.72 -25.25
CA SER A 165 0.60 12.51 -24.95
C SER A 165 0.87 12.00 -23.54
N VAL A 166 -0.09 12.19 -22.60
CA VAL A 166 0.06 11.79 -21.21
C VAL A 166 -0.55 10.39 -21.02
N PRO A 167 0.26 9.37 -20.68
CA PRO A 167 -0.27 8.04 -20.40
C PRO A 167 -1.15 8.01 -19.15
N VAL A 168 -2.15 7.14 -19.17
CA VAL A 168 -2.99 6.82 -18.00
C VAL A 168 -2.58 5.46 -17.43
N LEU A 169 -2.32 5.41 -16.13
CA LEU A 169 -2.10 4.17 -15.39
C LEU A 169 -3.34 3.83 -14.55
N LEU A 170 -3.92 2.66 -14.76
CA LEU A 170 -4.90 2.08 -13.84
C LEU A 170 -4.18 1.35 -12.70
N LEU A 171 -4.46 1.78 -11.47
CA LEU A 171 -3.93 1.23 -10.22
C LEU A 171 -5.09 0.88 -9.30
N THR A 172 -5.07 -0.28 -8.65
CA THR A 172 -6.13 -0.67 -7.71
C THR A 172 -5.56 -1.11 -6.37
N ASP A 173 -6.33 -0.94 -5.29
CA ASP A 173 -6.11 -1.70 -4.05
C ASP A 173 -6.34 -3.20 -4.28
N ALA A 174 -5.90 -4.04 -3.33
CA ALA A 174 -5.99 -5.49 -3.49
C ALA A 174 -7.45 -5.97 -3.48
N TYR A 175 -8.31 -5.36 -2.66
CA TYR A 175 -9.74 -5.66 -2.59
C TYR A 175 -10.52 -5.49 -3.90
N CYS A 176 -10.01 -4.65 -4.81
CA CYS A 176 -10.66 -4.35 -6.09
C CYS A 176 -9.96 -5.01 -7.28
N SER A 177 -8.89 -5.77 -7.03
CA SER A 177 -8.03 -6.30 -8.08
C SER A 177 -8.75 -7.27 -9.02
N GLU A 178 -9.74 -8.02 -8.55
CA GLU A 178 -10.55 -8.91 -9.38
C GLU A 178 -11.42 -8.16 -10.40
N LYS A 179 -11.66 -6.86 -10.18
CA LYS A 179 -12.48 -6.01 -11.07
C LYS A 179 -11.65 -5.23 -12.08
N ILE A 180 -10.32 -5.44 -12.12
CA ILE A 180 -9.42 -4.64 -12.96
C ILE A 180 -9.76 -4.72 -14.46
N ASP A 181 -10.23 -5.86 -14.97
CA ASP A 181 -10.60 -6.00 -16.39
C ASP A 181 -11.89 -5.23 -16.74
N GLU A 182 -12.87 -5.20 -15.83
CA GLU A 182 -14.10 -4.39 -15.98
C GLU A 182 -13.76 -2.89 -15.94
N LEU A 183 -12.88 -2.49 -15.02
CA LEU A 183 -12.41 -1.11 -14.88
C LEU A 183 -11.58 -0.67 -16.09
N GLU A 184 -10.69 -1.54 -16.59
CA GLU A 184 -9.92 -1.29 -17.81
C GLU A 184 -10.83 -1.03 -19.01
N THR A 185 -11.90 -1.82 -19.15
CA THR A 185 -12.88 -1.64 -20.23
C THR A 185 -13.51 -0.25 -20.19
N VAL A 186 -13.91 0.23 -19.00
CA VAL A 186 -14.47 1.58 -18.83
C VAL A 186 -13.44 2.65 -19.16
N VAL A 187 -12.21 2.55 -18.64
CA VAL A 187 -11.17 3.57 -18.90
C VAL A 187 -10.83 3.62 -20.39
N ARG A 188 -10.72 2.47 -21.06
CA ARG A 188 -10.43 2.41 -22.50
C ARG A 188 -11.51 3.03 -23.38
N GLN A 189 -12.78 2.97 -22.98
CA GLN A 189 -13.88 3.63 -23.70
C GLN A 189 -13.86 5.16 -23.54
N VAL A 190 -13.17 5.64 -22.52
CA VAL A 190 -13.18 7.03 -22.09
C VAL A 190 -11.97 7.81 -22.62
N ILE A 191 -10.80 7.18 -22.67
CA ILE A 191 -9.57 7.82 -23.14
C ILE A 191 -9.56 7.97 -24.68
N PRO A 192 -8.98 9.06 -25.22
CA PRO A 192 -8.72 9.23 -26.64
C PRO A 192 -8.07 8.01 -27.33
N GLU A 193 -8.48 7.74 -28.56
CA GLU A 193 -7.89 6.67 -29.38
C GLU A 193 -6.39 6.93 -29.60
N GLY A 194 -5.57 5.93 -29.29
CA GLY A 194 -4.10 6.02 -29.40
C GLY A 194 -3.38 6.59 -28.16
N GLN A 195 -4.10 7.08 -27.14
CA GLN A 195 -3.48 7.46 -25.87
C GLN A 195 -2.89 6.22 -25.18
N PRO A 196 -1.64 6.24 -24.71
CA PRO A 196 -1.06 5.09 -24.03
C PRO A 196 -1.77 4.83 -22.70
N PHE A 197 -2.15 3.57 -22.49
CA PHE A 197 -2.80 3.11 -21.27
C PHE A 197 -2.03 1.94 -20.69
N PHE A 198 -1.82 1.97 -19.38
CA PHE A 198 -1.13 0.94 -18.63
C PHE A 198 -1.99 0.49 -17.45
N ARG A 199 -1.76 -0.74 -17.01
CA ARG A 199 -2.39 -1.29 -15.81
C ARG A 199 -1.32 -1.90 -14.91
N ALA A 200 -1.55 -1.85 -13.60
CA ALA A 200 -0.69 -2.44 -12.58
C ALA A 200 -1.34 -3.73 -12.06
N ASP A 201 -0.92 -4.88 -12.58
CA ASP A 201 -1.50 -6.19 -12.22
C ASP A 201 -0.89 -6.72 -10.91
N ILE A 202 -1.71 -7.11 -9.94
CA ILE A 202 -1.19 -7.72 -8.69
C ILE A 202 -0.50 -9.05 -9.00
N VAL A 203 0.68 -9.27 -8.41
CA VAL A 203 1.43 -10.52 -8.51
C VAL A 203 1.43 -11.19 -7.15
N ASP A 204 0.89 -12.40 -7.10
CA ASP A 204 0.98 -13.25 -5.92
C ASP A 204 2.38 -13.88 -5.85
N PRO A 205 3.21 -13.56 -4.83
CA PRO A 205 4.55 -14.11 -4.72
C PRO A 205 4.56 -15.62 -4.40
N SER A 206 3.46 -16.20 -3.92
CA SER A 206 3.34 -17.66 -3.70
C SER A 206 3.25 -18.46 -5.00
N HIS A 207 2.90 -17.80 -6.10
CA HIS A 207 2.76 -18.39 -7.43
C HIS A 207 3.93 -18.02 -8.35
N ALA A 208 5.12 -17.75 -7.80
CA ALA A 208 6.31 -17.32 -8.55
C ALA A 208 6.54 -18.16 -9.81
N ASN A 209 6.05 -17.66 -10.94
CA ASN A 209 6.21 -18.24 -12.25
C ASN A 209 7.60 -17.86 -12.82
N ASP A 210 8.11 -18.74 -13.67
CA ASP A 210 9.42 -18.69 -14.32
C ASP A 210 9.84 -17.26 -14.74
N PRO A 211 11.01 -16.75 -14.28
CA PRO A 211 11.52 -15.41 -14.61
C PRO A 211 11.60 -15.10 -16.12
N THR A 212 11.51 -16.10 -16.99
CA THR A 212 11.50 -15.94 -18.45
C THR A 212 10.21 -15.35 -19.04
N THR A 213 9.13 -15.21 -18.26
CA THR A 213 7.84 -14.65 -18.73
C THR A 213 7.78 -13.12 -18.62
N TYR A 214 8.79 -12.49 -18.01
CA TYR A 214 8.84 -11.06 -17.68
C TYR A 214 9.65 -10.21 -18.66
N ASP A 215 9.79 -10.61 -19.93
CA ASP A 215 10.49 -9.76 -20.89
C ASP A 215 9.79 -8.38 -20.95
N ARG A 216 10.50 -7.35 -20.46
CA ARG A 216 10.08 -5.93 -20.38
C ARG A 216 8.96 -5.59 -19.39
N LYS A 217 8.82 -6.34 -18.28
CA LYS A 217 7.94 -5.96 -17.17
C LYS A 217 8.71 -5.81 -15.85
N VAL A 218 8.30 -4.84 -15.03
CA VAL A 218 8.89 -4.51 -13.72
C VAL A 218 7.88 -4.85 -12.63
N CYS A 219 8.29 -5.62 -11.63
CA CYS A 219 7.49 -5.83 -10.42
C CYS A 219 7.87 -4.76 -9.38
N SER A 220 6.88 -4.00 -8.92
CA SER A 220 7.05 -2.91 -7.96
C SER A 220 5.84 -2.85 -7.05
N LEU A 221 6.05 -2.82 -5.73
CA LEU A 221 4.97 -2.76 -4.73
C LEU A 221 3.92 -3.87 -4.95
N GLY A 222 4.38 -5.09 -5.25
CA GLY A 222 3.52 -6.25 -5.50
C GLY A 222 2.74 -6.22 -6.81
N ARG A 223 3.05 -5.28 -7.72
CA ARG A 223 2.34 -5.10 -8.98
C ARG A 223 3.28 -5.13 -10.17
N LEU A 224 2.82 -5.78 -11.24
CA LEU A 224 3.54 -5.90 -12.49
C LEU A 224 3.17 -4.75 -13.43
N LEU A 225 4.19 -4.09 -13.95
CA LEU A 225 4.09 -2.94 -14.81
C LEU A 225 4.88 -3.16 -16.10
N PRO A 226 4.43 -2.61 -17.24
CA PRO A 226 5.24 -2.59 -18.45
C PRO A 226 6.38 -1.57 -18.32
N GLN A 227 7.58 -1.93 -18.78
CA GLN A 227 8.75 -1.03 -18.77
C GLN A 227 8.48 0.34 -19.44
N LYS A 228 7.63 0.35 -20.47
CA LYS A 228 7.20 1.58 -21.16
C LYS A 228 6.56 2.63 -20.24
N PHE A 229 5.92 2.21 -19.15
CA PHE A 229 5.38 3.13 -18.15
C PHE A 229 6.50 3.76 -17.32
N CYS A 230 7.52 2.97 -16.95
CA CYS A 230 8.68 3.45 -16.21
C CYS A 230 9.48 4.48 -17.01
N ASP A 231 9.49 4.35 -18.34
CA ASP A 231 10.21 5.24 -19.24
C ASP A 231 9.43 6.53 -19.59
N ALA A 232 8.17 6.67 -19.14
CA ALA A 232 7.34 7.83 -19.44
C ALA A 232 7.78 9.09 -18.67
N LEU A 233 7.76 10.25 -19.32
CA LEU A 233 8.16 11.53 -18.71
C LEU A 233 7.13 12.10 -17.72
N ALA A 234 5.85 11.78 -17.96
CA ALA A 234 4.72 12.14 -17.13
C ALA A 234 3.65 11.03 -17.24
N ALA A 235 2.81 10.88 -16.21
CA ALA A 235 1.66 10.00 -16.25
C ALA A 235 0.55 10.52 -15.32
N GLN A 236 -0.71 10.21 -15.65
CA GLN A 236 -1.83 10.34 -14.74
C GLN A 236 -2.16 8.98 -14.14
N VAL A 237 -2.32 8.91 -12.82
CA VAL A 237 -2.75 7.70 -12.13
C VAL A 237 -4.26 7.75 -11.94
N CYS A 238 -4.96 6.71 -12.38
CA CYS A 238 -6.34 6.41 -12.06
C CYS A 238 -6.34 5.31 -10.99
N PHE A 239 -6.57 5.70 -9.75
CA PHE A 239 -6.56 4.83 -8.59
C PHE A 239 -7.98 4.39 -8.22
N VAL A 240 -8.18 3.10 -7.96
CA VAL A 240 -9.47 2.54 -7.51
C VAL A 240 -9.26 1.82 -6.18
N GLY A 241 -9.79 2.40 -5.10
CA GLY A 241 -9.53 1.91 -3.75
C GLY A 241 -9.85 2.94 -2.68
N ASP A 242 -9.33 2.72 -1.48
CA ASP A 242 -9.46 3.65 -0.36
C ASP A 242 -8.56 4.88 -0.60
N PRO A 243 -9.08 6.12 -0.62
CA PRO A 243 -8.26 7.34 -0.78
C PRO A 243 -7.17 7.50 0.31
N SER A 244 -7.33 6.85 1.45
CA SER A 244 -6.34 6.80 2.54
C SER A 244 -5.35 5.64 2.42
N SER A 245 -5.44 4.83 1.36
CA SER A 245 -4.56 3.68 1.12
C SER A 245 -3.09 4.11 1.13
N PRO A 246 -2.21 3.43 1.90
CA PRO A 246 -0.78 3.73 1.92
C PRO A 246 -0.11 3.46 0.57
N LEU A 247 -0.77 2.74 -0.34
CA LEU A 247 -0.29 2.51 -1.69
C LEU A 247 -0.14 3.80 -2.47
N ILE A 248 -1.05 4.77 -2.31
CA ILE A 248 -0.99 6.05 -3.05
C ILE A 248 0.32 6.80 -2.78
N PRO A 249 0.67 7.16 -1.52
CA PRO A 249 1.91 7.89 -1.25
C PRO A 249 3.14 7.06 -1.61
N LEU A 250 3.16 5.75 -1.34
CA LEU A 250 4.26 4.87 -1.73
C LEU A 250 4.46 4.85 -3.26
N TRP A 251 3.37 4.80 -4.01
CA TRP A 251 3.40 4.81 -5.47
C TRP A 251 3.93 6.13 -6.02
N LEU A 252 3.40 7.26 -5.53
CA LEU A 252 3.81 8.59 -5.98
C LEU A 252 5.27 8.91 -5.62
N MET A 253 5.78 8.38 -4.50
CA MET A 253 7.19 8.47 -4.14
C MET A 253 8.09 7.58 -5.00
N THR A 254 7.61 6.39 -5.38
CA THR A 254 8.36 5.45 -6.24
C THR A 254 8.40 5.94 -7.69
N TYR A 255 7.31 6.55 -8.18
CA TYR A 255 7.14 7.01 -9.55
C TYR A 255 6.90 8.53 -9.61
N PRO A 256 7.95 9.36 -9.47
CA PRO A 256 7.83 10.82 -9.48
C PRO A 256 7.39 11.40 -10.83
N GLN A 257 7.31 10.58 -11.90
CA GLN A 257 6.67 10.94 -13.16
C GLN A 257 5.14 11.02 -13.07
N CYS A 258 4.51 10.45 -12.04
CA CYS A 258 3.08 10.58 -11.82
C CYS A 258 2.74 12.02 -11.37
N THR A 259 2.17 12.83 -12.27
CA THR A 259 1.93 14.26 -12.03
C THR A 259 0.51 14.59 -11.56
N SER A 260 -0.43 13.70 -11.82
CA SER A 260 -1.83 13.85 -11.42
C SER A 260 -2.38 12.49 -10.98
N LEU A 261 -3.26 12.51 -10.00
CA LEU A 261 -3.95 11.36 -9.44
C LEU A 261 -5.44 11.65 -9.47
N VAL A 262 -6.22 10.72 -9.99
CA VAL A 262 -7.66 10.64 -9.75
C VAL A 262 -7.94 9.36 -8.97
N SER A 263 -8.65 9.46 -7.86
CA SER A 263 -9.05 8.32 -7.04
C SER A 263 -10.55 8.11 -7.13
N PHE A 264 -10.98 6.85 -7.23
CA PHE A 264 -12.37 6.44 -7.10
C PHE A 264 -12.50 5.56 -5.86
N ASN A 265 -13.36 5.97 -4.93
CA ASN A 265 -13.67 5.21 -3.74
C ASN A 265 -14.87 4.28 -4.00
N PRO A 266 -14.68 2.94 -4.03
CA PRO A 266 -15.75 1.99 -4.31
C PRO A 266 -16.83 1.93 -3.23
N GLN A 267 -16.54 2.33 -2.00
CA GLN A 267 -17.50 2.27 -0.89
C GLN A 267 -18.49 3.44 -0.93
N THR A 268 -18.02 4.63 -1.31
CA THR A 268 -18.83 5.85 -1.36
C THR A 268 -19.24 6.22 -2.78
N SER A 269 -18.67 5.56 -3.79
CA SER A 269 -18.83 5.91 -5.20
C SER A 269 -18.46 7.36 -5.51
N THR A 270 -17.46 7.90 -4.81
CA THR A 270 -16.97 9.28 -4.98
C THR A 270 -15.67 9.30 -5.75
N ILE A 271 -15.46 10.37 -6.53
CA ILE A 271 -14.24 10.63 -7.29
C ILE A 271 -13.56 11.86 -6.71
N GLU A 272 -12.26 11.76 -6.46
CA GLU A 272 -11.42 12.88 -6.02
C GLU A 272 -10.26 13.07 -6.99
N GLU A 273 -9.92 14.32 -7.29
CA GLU A 273 -8.80 14.68 -8.16
C GLU A 273 -7.73 15.42 -7.36
N HIS A 274 -6.50 14.93 -7.47
CA HIS A 274 -5.32 15.52 -6.87
C HIS A 274 -4.30 15.82 -7.97
N THR A 275 -4.13 17.11 -8.27
CA THR A 275 -3.13 17.56 -9.24
C THR A 275 -1.98 18.24 -8.50
N TRP A 276 -0.77 17.74 -8.73
CA TRP A 276 0.44 18.25 -8.10
C TRP A 276 1.16 19.17 -9.07
N VAL A 277 1.32 20.44 -8.69
CA VAL A 277 2.19 21.34 -9.46
C VAL A 277 3.63 20.91 -9.16
N ARG A 278 4.33 20.37 -10.17
CA ARG A 278 5.79 20.21 -10.11
C ARG A 278 6.38 21.60 -9.87
N ILE A 279 6.94 21.81 -8.68
CA ILE A 279 7.91 22.89 -8.51
C ILE A 279 9.13 22.40 -9.30
N SER A 280 9.28 22.90 -10.53
CA SER A 280 10.40 22.46 -11.37
C SER A 280 11.71 22.72 -10.63
N SER A 281 12.70 21.86 -10.88
CA SER A 281 14.07 22.09 -10.42
C SER A 281 14.56 23.49 -10.81
N ASP A 282 14.08 24.05 -11.92
CA ASP A 282 14.44 25.40 -12.37
C ASP A 282 13.80 26.49 -11.51
N ILE A 283 12.57 26.30 -11.03
CA ILE A 283 11.91 27.22 -10.08
C ILE A 283 12.60 27.12 -8.73
N LEU A 284 12.90 25.91 -8.25
CA LEU A 284 13.62 25.71 -6.98
C LEU A 284 15.05 26.27 -7.06
N CYS A 285 15.77 26.05 -8.16
CA CYS A 285 17.12 26.55 -8.39
C CYS A 285 17.14 28.08 -8.59
N SER A 286 16.12 28.64 -9.26
CA SER A 286 15.93 30.09 -9.35
C SER A 286 15.64 30.71 -7.98
N PHE A 287 14.76 30.09 -7.18
CA PHE A 287 14.48 30.55 -5.81
C PHE A 287 15.70 30.45 -4.89
N ILE A 288 16.45 29.35 -4.94
CA ILE A 288 17.68 29.18 -4.17
C ILE A 288 18.75 30.17 -4.62
N SER A 289 18.90 30.41 -5.92
CA SER A 289 19.83 31.41 -6.46
C SER A 289 19.44 32.83 -6.05
N PHE A 290 18.13 33.15 -6.04
CA PHE A 290 17.63 34.44 -5.57
C PHE A 290 17.87 34.64 -4.08
N LEU A 291 17.66 33.59 -3.27
CA LEU A 291 17.89 33.61 -1.84
C LEU A 291 19.39 33.77 -1.51
N LEU A 292 20.26 33.04 -2.20
CA LEU A 292 21.72 33.17 -2.07
C LEU A 292 22.21 34.56 -2.47
N PHE A 293 21.67 35.13 -3.56
CA PHE A 293 21.97 36.51 -3.96
C PHE A 293 21.54 37.52 -2.89
N TYR A 294 20.33 37.36 -2.34
CA TYR A 294 19.82 38.24 -1.30
C TYR A 294 20.64 38.16 0.00
N ILE A 295 21.05 36.95 0.40
CA ILE A 295 21.95 36.74 1.55
C ILE A 295 23.31 37.41 1.29
N LEU A 296 23.89 37.28 0.09
CA LEU A 296 25.16 37.92 -0.27
C LEU A 296 25.06 39.45 -0.19
N VAL A 297 23.96 40.03 -0.69
CA VAL A 297 23.69 41.48 -0.60
C VAL A 297 23.61 41.91 0.87
N ILE A 298 22.87 41.19 1.72
CA ILE A 298 22.77 41.51 3.15
C ILE A 298 24.14 41.45 3.85
N ILE A 299 24.96 40.44 3.53
CA ILE A 299 26.32 40.30 4.07
C ILE A 299 27.18 41.49 3.62
N LEU A 300 27.18 41.85 2.33
CA LEU A 300 27.93 43.01 1.84
C LEU A 300 27.50 44.31 2.51
N TYR A 301 26.20 44.55 2.64
CA TYR A 301 25.67 45.74 3.32
C TYR A 301 26.07 45.78 4.80
N SER A 302 26.12 44.63 5.47
CA SER A 302 26.57 44.52 6.85
C SER A 302 28.08 44.78 6.99
N PHE A 303 28.91 44.30 6.05
CA PHE A 303 30.35 44.62 6.02
C PHE A 303 30.64 46.09 5.72
N ILE A 304 29.87 46.72 4.83
CA ILE A 304 29.97 48.16 4.56
C ILE A 304 29.55 48.96 5.80
N PHE A 305 28.49 48.55 6.49
CA PHE A 305 28.03 49.20 7.72
C PHE A 305 29.06 49.09 8.85
N ILE A 306 29.67 47.91 9.03
CA ILE A 306 30.75 47.69 10.01
C ILE A 306 32.00 48.53 9.67
N SER A 307 32.36 48.63 8.39
CA SER A 307 33.51 49.43 7.95
C SER A 307 33.28 50.94 8.14
N ILE A 308 32.05 51.42 7.98
CA ILE A 308 31.69 52.84 8.22
C ILE A 308 31.68 53.17 9.73
N VAL A 309 31.32 52.21 10.58
CA VAL A 309 31.31 52.39 12.05
C VAL A 309 32.73 52.37 12.63
N PHE A 310 33.68 51.65 12.02
CA PHE A 310 35.09 51.60 12.48
C PHE A 310 35.99 52.74 11.94
N ILE A 311 35.49 53.60 11.05
CA ILE A 311 36.22 54.76 10.51
C ILE A 311 35.84 56.08 11.23
N ARG A 312 35.09 56.01 12.35
CA ARG A 312 34.75 57.16 13.19
C ARG A 312 35.38 57.08 14.58
#